data_AF-A0A9D7VM76-F1
#
_entry.id   AF-A0A9D7VM76-F1
#
_cell.length_a   1.000
_cell.length_b   1.000
_cell.length_c   1.000
_cell.angle_alpha   90.00
_cell.angle_beta   90.00
_cell.angle_gamma   90.00
#
_symmetry.space_group_name_H-M   'P 1'
#
loop_
_entity.id
_entity.type
_entity.pdbx_description
1 polymer ?
#
loop_
_entity_poly.entity_id
_entity_poly.type
_entity_poly.pdbx_seq_one_letter_code
_entity_poly.pdbx_strand_id
1 'polypeptide(L)' 'MLLAEPQGAADDLTAISGVGPKLQTALNGAGIFHYWQIAALTDAQIAALDSKLDFRGRIERDGWIEQARKLAKQPAEG' A
#
# COMPACT_ATOMS: atom_id res chain seq x y z
N MET A 1 -5.55 -30.71 2.26
CA MET A 1 -4.55 -29.64 2.26
C MET A 1 -4.47 -29.10 0.85
N LEU A 2 -5.20 -28.02 0.56
CA LEU A 2 -5.13 -27.33 -0.73
C LEU A 2 -4.00 -26.30 -0.63
N LEU A 3 -2.91 -26.53 -1.36
CA LEU A 3 -1.88 -25.52 -1.58
C LEU A 3 -2.26 -24.65 -2.78
N ALA A 4 -1.91 -23.36 -2.66
CA ALA A 4 -1.89 -22.30 -3.69
C ALA A 4 -3.22 -21.56 -3.96
N GLU A 5 -3.59 -20.76 -2.96
CA GLU A 5 -4.46 -19.57 -3.09
C GLU A 5 -3.80 -18.54 -4.04
N PRO A 6 -4.60 -17.70 -4.73
CA PRO A 6 -4.27 -17.07 -6.03
C PRO A 6 -2.95 -16.31 -5.96
N GLN A 7 -2.15 -16.29 -7.04
CA GLN A 7 -0.84 -15.63 -7.03
C GLN A 7 -0.94 -14.15 -6.54
N GLY A 8 -0.32 -13.70 -5.44
CA GLY A 8 -0.69 -13.92 -4.03
C GLY A 8 -1.96 -13.12 -3.64
N ALA A 9 -2.43 -13.22 -2.39
CA ALA A 9 -3.49 -12.35 -1.87
C ALA A 9 -3.09 -10.87 -1.98
N ALA A 10 -4.08 -9.96 -2.06
CA ALA A 10 -3.82 -8.53 -1.89
C ALA A 10 -3.00 -8.33 -0.60
N ASP A 11 -1.93 -7.55 -0.68
CA ASP A 11 -1.12 -7.26 0.48
C ASP A 11 -1.97 -6.53 1.52
N ASP A 12 -1.72 -6.81 2.79
CA ASP A 12 -2.36 -6.08 3.88
C ASP A 12 -1.75 -4.68 3.97
N LEU A 13 -2.27 -3.74 3.16
CA LEU A 13 -1.78 -2.37 3.16
C LEU A 13 -1.86 -1.73 4.57
N THR A 14 -2.71 -2.26 5.48
CA THR A 14 -2.73 -1.83 6.89
C THR A 14 -1.48 -2.17 7.71
N ALA A 15 -0.59 -3.04 7.20
CA ALA A 15 0.74 -3.25 7.76
C ALA A 15 1.63 -2.00 7.66
N ILE A 16 1.32 -1.08 6.74
CA ILE A 16 1.96 0.23 6.67
C ILE A 16 1.37 1.12 7.76
N SER A 17 2.24 1.61 8.64
CA SER A 17 1.85 2.47 9.75
C SER A 17 1.28 3.78 9.22
N GLY A 18 0.02 4.07 9.59
CA GLY A 18 -0.74 5.21 9.07
C GLY A 18 -1.75 4.85 7.97
N VAL A 19 -1.65 3.66 7.37
CA VAL A 19 -2.69 3.11 6.48
C VAL A 19 -3.73 2.39 7.32
N GLY A 20 -4.88 3.01 7.51
CA GLY A 20 -6.03 2.36 8.14
C GLY A 20 -6.87 1.54 7.14
N PRO A 21 -7.81 0.70 7.62
CA PRO A 21 -8.67 -0.12 6.75
C PRO A 21 -9.49 0.71 5.76
N LYS A 22 -9.89 1.94 6.11
CA LYS A 22 -10.55 2.87 5.17
C LYS A 22 -9.65 3.30 4.02
N LEU A 23 -8.37 3.54 4.32
CA LEU A 23 -7.37 3.97 3.35
C LEU A 23 -7.01 2.81 2.42
N GLN A 24 -6.84 1.60 2.97
CA GLN A 24 -6.69 0.38 2.17
C GLN A 24 -7.85 0.21 1.19
N THR A 25 -9.11 0.33 1.63
CA THR A 25 -10.26 0.23 0.72
C THR A 25 -10.22 1.29 -0.39
N ALA A 26 -9.79 2.51 -0.07
CA ALA A 26 -9.65 3.58 -1.05
C ALA A 26 -8.51 3.32 -2.06
N LEU A 27 -7.37 2.81 -1.59
CA LEU A 27 -6.23 2.40 -2.40
C LEU A 27 -6.61 1.23 -3.31
N ASN A 28 -7.28 0.21 -2.77
CA ASN A 28 -7.83 -0.91 -3.52
C ASN A 28 -8.82 -0.42 -4.60
N GLY A 29 -9.68 0.54 -4.26
CA GLY A 29 -10.57 1.20 -5.23
C GLY A 29 -9.83 1.99 -6.32
N ALA A 30 -8.60 2.43 -6.05
CA ALA A 30 -7.71 3.07 -7.01
C ALA A 30 -6.82 2.08 -7.80
N GLY A 31 -6.94 0.76 -7.54
CA GLY A 31 -6.14 -0.28 -8.20
C GLY A 31 -4.81 -0.60 -7.51
N ILE A 32 -4.59 -0.11 -6.29
CA ILE A 32 -3.41 -0.38 -5.47
C ILE A 32 -3.76 -1.46 -4.47
N PHE A 33 -3.22 -2.66 -4.68
CA PHE A 33 -3.44 -3.85 -3.85
C PHE A 33 -2.15 -4.40 -3.25
N HIS A 34 -0.99 -3.87 -3.65
CA HIS A 34 0.30 -4.42 -3.28
C HIS A 34 1.29 -3.37 -2.77
N TYR A 35 2.19 -3.78 -1.87
CA TYR A 35 3.23 -2.90 -1.33
C TYR A 35 4.17 -2.38 -2.43
N TRP A 36 4.49 -3.22 -3.42
CA TRP A 36 5.38 -2.82 -4.51
C TRP A 36 4.78 -1.69 -5.35
N GLN A 37 3.46 -1.60 -5.47
CA GLN A 37 2.78 -0.50 -6.17
C GLN A 37 2.95 0.80 -5.39
N ILE A 38 2.78 0.77 -4.07
CA ILE A 38 3.03 1.92 -3.20
C ILE A 38 4.50 2.35 -3.29
N ALA A 39 5.43 1.39 -3.22
CA ALA A 39 6.86 1.65 -3.37
C ALA A 39 7.26 2.24 -4.72
N ALA A 40 6.48 1.97 -5.77
CA ALA A 40 6.68 2.47 -7.14
C ALA A 40 5.93 3.79 -7.43
N LEU A 41 5.15 4.32 -6.49
CA LEU A 41 4.50 5.61 -6.65
C LEU A 41 5.56 6.71 -6.81
N THR A 42 5.33 7.60 -7.77
CA THR A 42 6.13 8.82 -7.97
C THR A 42 5.55 9.98 -7.16
N ASP A 43 6.33 11.02 -6.90
CA ASP A 43 5.86 12.20 -6.15
C ASP A 43 4.59 12.81 -6.75
N ALA A 44 4.45 12.80 -8.07
CA ALA A 44 3.24 13.25 -8.76
C ALA A 44 2.02 12.36 -8.47
N GLN A 45 2.21 11.03 -8.42
CA GLN A 45 1.13 10.10 -8.08
C GLN A 45 0.77 10.17 -6.60
N ILE A 46 1.77 10.37 -5.73
CA ILE A 46 1.58 10.60 -4.29
C ILE A 46 0.71 11.85 -4.10
N ALA A 47 1.07 12.99 -4.71
CA ALA A 47 0.29 14.22 -4.61
C ALA A 47 -1.14 14.07 -5.18
N ALA A 48 -1.29 13.33 -6.27
CA ALA A 48 -2.60 13.04 -6.86
C ALA A 48 -3.47 12.16 -5.94
N LEU A 49 -2.89 11.11 -5.34
CA LEU A 49 -3.57 10.25 -4.37
C LEU A 49 -3.89 11.01 -3.08
N ASP A 50 -2.95 11.83 -2.60
CA ASP A 50 -3.10 12.62 -1.38
C ASP A 50 -4.25 13.62 -1.51
N SER A 51 -4.33 14.30 -2.66
CA SER A 51 -5.43 15.21 -2.98
C SER A 51 -6.75 14.47 -3.22
N LYS A 52 -6.72 13.34 -3.92
CA LYS A 52 -7.93 12.58 -4.28
C LYS A 52 -8.58 11.91 -3.07
N LEU A 53 -7.78 11.48 -2.10
CA LEU A 53 -8.22 10.69 -0.96
C LEU A 53 -8.12 11.45 0.38
N ASP A 54 -7.82 12.76 0.34
CA ASP A 54 -7.59 13.64 1.51
C ASP A 54 -6.67 13.00 2.55
N PHE A 55 -5.55 12.46 2.07
CA PHE A 55 -4.57 11.86 2.97
C PHE A 55 -3.84 12.93 3.80
N ARG A 56 -3.85 14.21 3.38
CA ARG A 56 -3.27 15.35 4.12
C ARG A 56 -1.77 15.21 4.36
N GLY A 57 -1.02 14.81 3.34
CA GLY A 57 0.41 14.54 3.39
C GLY A 57 0.78 13.29 4.18
N ARG A 58 -0.17 12.40 4.50
CA ARG A 58 0.10 11.20 5.32
C ARG A 58 1.07 10.24 4.66
N ILE A 59 1.04 10.12 3.33
CA ILE A 59 1.95 9.24 2.58
C ILE A 59 3.41 9.58 2.89
N GLU A 60 3.76 10.86 2.83
CA GLU A 60 5.13 11.34 3.10
C GLU A 60 5.41 11.42 4.60
N ARG A 61 4.49 11.98 5.38
CA ARG A 61 4.65 12.19 6.83
C ARG A 61 4.85 10.87 7.58
N ASP A 62 4.08 9.84 7.23
CA ASP A 62 4.13 8.53 7.86
C ASP A 62 5.10 7.58 7.12
N GLY A 63 5.73 8.04 6.03
CA GLY A 63 6.80 7.33 5.32
C GLY A 63 6.35 6.06 4.60
N TRP A 64 5.15 6.07 3.99
CA TRP A 64 4.54 4.89 3.40
C TRP A 64 5.41 4.26 2.32
N ILE A 65 6.08 5.06 1.49
CA ILE A 65 6.95 4.57 0.41
C ILE A 65 8.10 3.72 0.95
N GLU A 66 8.78 4.21 1.99
CA GLU A 66 9.91 3.51 2.62
C GLU A 66 9.46 2.23 3.33
N GLN A 67 8.31 2.27 4.01
CA GLN A 67 7.72 1.08 4.64
C GLN A 67 7.27 0.05 3.62
N ALA A 68 6.59 0.48 2.56
CA ALA A 68 6.17 -0.37 1.47
C ALA A 68 7.36 -1.00 0.73
N ARG A 69 8.47 -0.27 0.55
CA ARG A 69 9.72 -0.84 -0.01
C ARG A 69 10.30 -1.95 0.86
N LYS A 70 10.23 -1.81 2.20
CA LYS A 70 10.68 -2.84 3.15
C LYS A 70 9.75 -4.05 3.11
N LEU A 71 8.45 -3.82 3.16
CA LEU A 71 7.43 -4.87 3.11
C LEU A 71 7.41 -5.60 1.77
N ALA A 72 7.59 -4.90 0.64
CA ALA A 72 7.68 -5.52 -0.68
C ALA A 72 8.94 -6.38 -0.87
N LYS A 73 9.99 -6.15 -0.09
CA LYS A 73 11.21 -6.98 -0.07
C LYS A 73 11.12 -8.15 0.90
N GLN A 74 10.27 -8.05 1.92
CA GLN A 74 9.98 -9.18 2.78
C GLN A 74 8.95 -10.05 2.05
N PRO A 75 9.26 -11.33 1.77
CA PRO A 75 8.17 -12.24 1.39
C PRO A 75 7.21 -12.21 2.58
N ALA A 76 5.94 -11.84 2.33
CA ALA A 76 4.90 -11.90 3.35
C ALA A 76 5.05 -13.24 4.06
N GLU A 77 5.48 -13.21 5.33
CA GLU A 77 5.84 -14.43 6.05
C GLU A 77 4.54 -15.23 6.26
N GLY A 78 4.43 -16.30 5.46
CA GLY A 78 3.70 -17.55 5.70
C GLY A 78 2.33 -17.47 6.34
#